data_AF-G4CVQ2-F1
#
_entry.id   AF-G4CVQ2-F1
#
_cell.length_a   1.000
_cell.length_b   1.000
_cell.length_c   1.000
_cell.angle_alpha   90.00
_cell.angle_beta   90.00
_cell.angle_gamma   90.00
#
_symmetry.space_group_name_H-M   'P 1'
#
loop_
_entity.id
_entity.type
_entity.pdbx_description
1 polymer ?
#
loop_
_entity_poly.entity_id
_entity_poly.type
_entity_poly.pdbx_seq_one_letter_code
_entity_poly.pdbx_strand_id
1 'polypeptide(L)'
;MASLSVIALNYHFVDQRGLIMSLINTKIVPFKSNAFRNGDFIEVSDADISGKWAIFFFYPGDFTFVCPTELGDLADHYEELQAMDVEVFSVSTDSHFVHKAWHSDSDTVGKVNYTMIGDPNLQLTRNFDVEREGAGQADRATFLVDPDGVIQFYELTAEGIGRNATELVRKVKAAQYVYTHPGEVCPAKWEEGADTLAPSIDLVGKI
;
A
#
# COMPACT_ATOMS: atom_id res chain seq x y z
N MET A 1 41.73 -15.39 24.52
CA MET A 1 41.10 -14.22 23.87
C MET A 1 40.50 -14.69 22.56
N ALA A 2 39.18 -14.84 22.50
CA ALA A 2 38.45 -15.07 21.25
C ALA A 2 37.35 -14.00 21.19
N SER A 3 37.51 -13.09 20.23
CA SER A 3 36.58 -12.02 19.93
C SER A 3 35.38 -12.61 19.19
N LEU A 4 34.22 -12.66 19.84
CA LEU A 4 32.95 -12.90 19.16
C LEU A 4 32.45 -11.55 18.63
N SER A 5 32.59 -11.34 17.32
CA SER A 5 31.89 -10.26 16.64
C SER A 5 30.40 -10.59 16.64
N VAL A 6 29.62 -9.76 17.31
CA VAL A 6 28.16 -9.75 17.16
C VAL A 6 27.87 -9.18 15.77
N ILE A 7 27.54 -10.07 14.83
CA ILE A 7 26.91 -9.68 13.58
C ILE A 7 25.50 -9.21 13.96
N ALA A 8 25.24 -7.91 13.78
CA ALA A 8 23.90 -7.36 13.89
C ALA A 8 23.04 -8.03 12.80
N LEU A 9 22.10 -8.90 13.20
CA LEU A 9 21.06 -9.36 12.30
C LEU A 9 20.17 -8.17 11.96
N ASN A 10 19.98 -7.94 10.66
CA ASN A 10 19.02 -7.01 10.12
C ASN A 10 17.63 -7.27 10.73
N TYR A 11 16.95 -6.20 11.09
CA TYR A 11 15.56 -6.22 11.55
C TYR A 11 14.67 -6.69 10.40
N HIS A 12 14.46 -8.00 10.30
CA HIS A 12 13.26 -8.57 9.72
C HIS A 12 12.38 -9.00 10.88
N PHE A 13 11.06 -8.81 10.76
CA PHE A 13 10.06 -9.29 11.72
C PHE A 13 9.94 -10.81 11.65
N VAL A 14 11.06 -11.49 11.96
CA VAL A 14 11.16 -12.94 12.06
C VAL A 14 11.07 -13.26 13.54
N ASP A 15 9.95 -13.87 13.98
CA ASP A 15 9.88 -14.50 15.29
C ASP A 15 11.04 -15.52 15.42
N GLN A 16 11.46 -15.86 16.64
CA GLN A 16 12.53 -16.80 16.97
C GLN A 16 12.39 -18.19 16.32
N ARG A 17 11.29 -18.44 15.59
CA ARG A 17 10.98 -19.65 14.82
C ARG A 17 11.15 -19.52 13.31
N GLY A 18 11.58 -18.38 12.77
CA GLY A 18 11.74 -18.20 11.32
C GLY A 18 10.43 -17.94 10.56
N LEU A 19 9.35 -17.57 11.26
CA LEU A 19 8.02 -17.40 10.65
C LEU A 19 7.81 -15.97 10.16
N ILE A 20 7.38 -15.82 8.91
CA ILE A 20 6.92 -14.54 8.35
C ILE A 20 5.65 -14.14 9.09
N MET A 21 5.67 -12.99 9.76
CA MET A 21 4.49 -12.43 10.39
C MET A 21 3.72 -11.60 9.37
N SER A 22 2.41 -11.84 9.27
CA SER A 22 1.54 -10.99 8.46
C SER A 22 1.55 -9.56 8.99
N LEU A 23 1.60 -8.57 8.09
CA LEU A 23 1.50 -7.16 8.44
C LEU A 23 0.07 -6.69 8.74
N ILE A 24 -0.93 -7.55 8.54
CA ILE A 24 -2.32 -7.23 8.84
C ILE A 24 -2.47 -6.86 10.32
N ASN A 25 -3.24 -5.81 10.61
CA ASN A 25 -3.46 -5.27 11.96
C ASN A 25 -2.19 -4.77 12.69
N THR A 26 -1.08 -4.58 11.96
CA THR A 26 0.11 -3.91 12.49
C THR A 26 0.11 -2.43 12.12
N LYS A 27 0.81 -1.61 12.90
CA LYS A 27 1.04 -0.20 12.55
C LYS A 27 2.18 -0.07 11.54
N ILE A 28 2.05 0.86 10.60
CA ILE A 28 3.16 1.22 9.71
C ILE A 28 4.37 1.70 10.51
N VAL A 29 5.56 1.39 9.99
CA VAL A 29 6.83 1.81 10.57
C VAL A 29 7.18 3.21 10.04
N PRO A 30 7.75 4.11 10.88
CA PRO A 30 8.15 5.44 10.44
C PRO A 30 9.03 5.43 9.19
N PHE A 31 8.80 6.39 8.31
CA PHE A 31 9.54 6.54 7.07
C PHE A 31 9.64 8.00 6.67
N LYS A 32 10.57 8.28 5.77
CA LYS A 32 10.74 9.61 5.20
C LYS A 32 11.35 9.48 3.82
N SER A 33 10.62 9.91 2.79
CA SER A 33 11.00 9.69 1.40
C SER A 33 10.70 10.90 0.53
N ASN A 34 11.51 11.08 -0.51
CA ASN A 34 11.25 12.08 -1.54
C ASN A 34 10.24 11.53 -2.55
N ALA A 35 9.38 12.39 -3.05
CA ALA A 35 8.33 12.03 -3.99
C ALA A 35 8.16 13.08 -5.08
N PHE A 36 7.53 12.66 -6.18
CA PHE A 36 7.04 13.53 -7.23
C PHE A 36 5.51 13.63 -7.13
N ARG A 37 4.97 14.86 -7.24
CA ARG A 37 3.53 15.10 -7.33
C ARG A 37 3.27 16.35 -8.17
N ASN A 38 2.49 16.23 -9.25
CA ASN A 38 2.00 17.35 -10.05
C ASN A 38 3.05 18.39 -10.48
N GLY A 39 4.25 17.93 -10.86
CA GLY A 39 5.32 18.81 -11.34
C GLY A 39 6.32 19.23 -10.26
N ASP A 40 6.02 19.00 -8.99
CA ASP A 40 6.86 19.37 -7.86
C ASP A 40 7.52 18.14 -7.19
N PHE A 41 8.67 18.39 -6.57
CA PHE A 41 9.28 17.46 -5.63
C PHE A 41 8.89 17.82 -4.21
N ILE A 42 8.40 16.82 -3.50
CA ILE A 42 7.95 16.93 -2.11
C ILE A 42 8.61 15.87 -1.25
N GLU A 43 8.51 16.05 0.05
CA GLU A 43 8.92 15.07 1.06
C GLU A 43 7.67 14.53 1.74
N VAL A 44 7.63 13.21 1.98
CA VAL A 44 6.51 12.52 2.62
C VAL A 44 7.04 11.68 3.76
N SER A 45 6.32 11.66 4.86
CA SER A 45 6.60 10.88 6.06
C SER A 45 5.34 10.20 6.60
N ASP A 46 5.51 9.31 7.58
CA ASP A 46 4.39 8.72 8.32
C ASP A 46 3.49 9.76 9.01
N ALA A 47 4.05 10.92 9.38
CA ALA A 47 3.29 12.02 9.98
C ALA A 47 2.27 12.64 9.01
N ASP A 48 2.57 12.65 7.70
CA ASP A 48 1.67 13.18 6.66
C ASP A 48 0.44 12.28 6.41
N ILE A 49 0.48 11.06 6.94
CA ILE A 49 -0.54 10.03 6.79
C ILE A 49 -1.42 9.91 8.03
N SER A 50 -0.91 10.30 9.20
CA SER A 50 -1.64 10.21 10.46
C SER A 50 -2.99 10.92 10.38
N GLY A 51 -4.05 10.22 10.77
CA GLY A 51 -5.42 10.75 10.73
C GLY A 51 -6.12 10.63 9.38
N LYS A 52 -5.49 10.04 8.36
CA LYS A 52 -6.07 9.81 7.03
C LYS A 52 -6.07 8.34 6.65
N TRP A 53 -6.97 7.97 5.75
CA TRP A 53 -6.83 6.70 5.02
C TRP A 53 -5.73 6.84 3.97
N ALA A 54 -4.88 5.83 3.85
CA ALA A 54 -3.79 5.85 2.88
C ALA A 54 -3.64 4.51 2.16
N ILE A 55 -3.48 4.59 0.84
CA ILE A 55 -3.10 3.47 -0.02
C ILE A 55 -1.62 3.59 -0.33
N PHE A 56 -0.87 2.53 -0.03
CA PHE A 56 0.50 2.34 -0.53
C PHE A 56 0.47 1.30 -1.65
N PHE A 57 0.78 1.75 -2.88
CA PHE A 57 0.71 0.95 -4.09
C PHE A 57 2.12 0.72 -4.65
N PHE A 58 2.74 -0.37 -4.21
CA PHE A 58 4.08 -0.77 -4.63
C PHE A 58 4.08 -1.35 -6.05
N TYR A 59 5.11 -1.03 -6.82
CA TYR A 59 5.36 -1.60 -8.15
C TYR A 59 6.87 -1.79 -8.41
N PRO A 60 7.26 -2.76 -9.26
CA PRO A 60 8.66 -3.14 -9.45
C PRO A 60 9.59 -2.07 -10.01
N GLY A 61 9.09 -1.16 -10.84
CA GLY A 61 9.90 -0.08 -11.40
C GLY A 61 9.28 0.63 -12.60
N ASP A 62 9.79 1.84 -12.85
CA ASP A 62 9.41 2.75 -13.92
C ASP A 62 9.82 2.21 -15.31
N PHE A 63 9.17 2.72 -16.36
CA PHE A 63 9.44 2.36 -17.76
C PHE A 63 9.32 0.86 -18.08
N THR A 64 8.45 0.14 -17.36
CA THR A 64 8.13 -1.27 -17.60
C THR A 64 6.75 -1.44 -18.26
N PHE A 65 6.22 -2.67 -18.32
CA PHE A 65 5.04 -2.99 -19.14
C PHE A 65 3.72 -3.02 -18.37
N VAL A 66 3.66 -3.71 -17.23
CA VAL A 66 2.43 -3.86 -16.42
C VAL A 66 2.25 -2.67 -15.46
N CYS A 67 3.34 -2.12 -14.93
CA CYS A 67 3.29 -0.99 -14.00
C CYS A 67 2.50 0.22 -14.53
N PRO A 68 2.69 0.72 -15.76
CA PRO A 68 1.93 1.87 -16.24
C PRO A 68 0.43 1.57 -16.34
N THR A 69 0.02 0.33 -16.65
CA THR A 69 -1.40 0.00 -16.74
C THR A 69 -2.08 0.01 -15.37
N GLU A 70 -1.39 -0.48 -14.34
CA GLU A 70 -1.90 -0.45 -12.96
C GLU A 70 -1.98 0.98 -12.40
N LEU A 71 -0.95 1.80 -12.65
CA LEU A 71 -0.96 3.21 -12.23
C LEU A 71 -2.03 4.02 -12.98
N GLY A 72 -2.25 3.74 -14.26
CA GLY A 72 -3.33 4.35 -15.03
C GLY A 72 -4.71 4.00 -14.49
N ASP A 73 -4.97 2.71 -14.24
CA ASP A 73 -6.24 2.24 -13.65
C ASP A 73 -6.51 2.88 -12.28
N LEU A 74 -5.48 2.98 -11.43
CA LEU A 74 -5.60 3.67 -10.15
C LEU A 74 -5.84 5.18 -10.31
N ALA A 75 -5.20 5.82 -11.29
CA ALA A 75 -5.41 7.25 -11.57
C ALA A 75 -6.85 7.54 -12.03
N ASP A 76 -7.45 6.65 -12.82
CA ASP A 76 -8.84 6.77 -13.26
C ASP A 76 -9.83 6.70 -12.08
N HIS A 77 -9.44 6.12 -10.94
CA HIS A 77 -10.24 6.05 -9.70
C HIS A 77 -9.80 7.06 -8.61
N TYR A 78 -8.79 7.90 -8.88
CA TYR A 78 -8.23 8.77 -7.83
C TYR A 78 -9.22 9.84 -7.34
N GLU A 79 -10.07 10.37 -8.22
CA GLU A 79 -11.10 11.34 -7.81
C GLU A 79 -12.10 10.73 -6.82
N GLU A 80 -12.51 9.48 -7.02
CA GLU A 80 -13.39 8.76 -6.09
C GLU A 80 -12.68 8.52 -4.75
N LEU A 81 -11.42 8.07 -4.79
CA LEU A 81 -10.61 7.87 -3.58
C LEU A 81 -10.41 9.17 -2.78
N GLN A 82 -10.18 10.30 -3.46
CA GLN A 82 -10.09 11.62 -2.80
C GLN A 82 -11.44 12.05 -2.21
N ALA A 83 -12.56 11.79 -2.88
CA ALA A 83 -13.89 12.05 -2.33
C ALA A 83 -14.19 11.22 -1.06
N MET A 84 -13.51 10.07 -0.91
CA MET A 84 -13.54 9.23 0.28
C MET A 84 -12.49 9.59 1.34
N ASP A 85 -11.76 10.70 1.19
CA ASP A 85 -10.66 11.12 2.07
C ASP A 85 -9.51 10.08 2.17
N VAL A 86 -9.15 9.50 1.02
CA VAL A 86 -8.07 8.51 0.88
C VAL A 86 -6.92 9.11 0.08
N GLU A 87 -5.74 9.15 0.70
CA GLU A 87 -4.50 9.52 0.03
C GLU A 87 -3.90 8.31 -0.68
N VAL A 88 -3.29 8.54 -1.84
CA VAL A 88 -2.65 7.49 -2.64
C VAL A 88 -1.17 7.80 -2.81
N PHE A 89 -0.36 6.78 -2.53
CA PHE A 89 1.09 6.79 -2.71
C PHE A 89 1.50 5.59 -3.56
N SER A 90 1.94 5.82 -4.80
CA SER A 90 2.64 4.76 -5.53
C SER A 90 4.10 4.73 -5.12
N VAL A 91 4.68 3.54 -4.98
CA VAL A 91 6.06 3.37 -4.51
C VAL A 91 6.82 2.43 -5.43
N SER A 92 7.98 2.86 -5.92
CA SER A 92 8.99 1.94 -6.45
C SER A 92 10.36 2.29 -5.87
N THR A 93 11.36 1.47 -6.20
CA THR A 93 12.74 1.67 -5.77
C THR A 93 13.49 2.65 -6.68
N ASP A 94 12.82 3.22 -7.67
CA ASP A 94 13.33 4.32 -8.46
C ASP A 94 13.40 5.62 -7.64
N SER A 95 14.05 6.65 -8.18
CA SER A 95 14.06 7.97 -7.54
C SER A 95 12.91 8.85 -8.05
N HIS A 96 12.49 9.83 -7.25
CA HIS A 96 11.51 10.84 -7.65
C HIS A 96 11.87 11.59 -8.96
N PHE A 97 13.16 11.70 -9.31
CA PHE A 97 13.58 12.24 -10.61
C PHE A 97 13.16 11.35 -11.78
N VAL A 98 13.24 10.03 -11.61
CA VAL A 98 12.82 9.04 -12.62
C VAL A 98 11.31 9.10 -12.80
N HIS A 99 10.56 9.18 -11.69
CA HIS A 99 9.09 9.38 -11.74
C HIS A 99 8.71 10.63 -12.53
N LYS A 100 9.37 11.77 -12.28
CA LYS A 100 9.14 13.00 -13.04
C LYS A 100 9.39 12.81 -14.53
N ALA A 101 10.46 12.10 -14.91
CA ALA A 101 10.77 11.82 -16.31
C ALA A 101 9.70 10.91 -16.92
N TRP A 102 9.34 9.83 -16.23
CA TRP A 102 8.34 8.88 -16.72
C TRP A 102 6.95 9.50 -16.87
N HIS A 103 6.55 10.33 -15.91
CA HIS A 103 5.32 11.13 -15.97
C HIS A 103 5.29 12.05 -17.19
N SER A 104 6.44 12.62 -17.58
CA SER A 104 6.54 13.48 -18.77
C SER A 104 6.46 12.68 -20.09
N ASP A 105 6.97 11.44 -20.10
CA ASP A 105 7.19 10.66 -21.33
C ASP A 105 6.09 9.63 -21.63
N SER A 106 5.25 9.28 -20.64
CA SER A 106 4.18 8.29 -20.78
C SER A 106 2.80 8.92 -20.73
N ASP A 107 2.00 8.75 -21.78
CA ASP A 107 0.60 9.22 -21.80
C ASP A 107 -0.25 8.62 -20.68
N THR A 108 0.05 7.39 -20.25
CA THR A 108 -0.67 6.72 -19.17
C THR A 108 -0.26 7.26 -17.80
N VAL A 109 1.05 7.30 -17.52
CA VAL A 109 1.55 7.77 -16.22
C VAL A 109 1.44 9.29 -16.09
N GLY A 110 1.43 10.04 -17.19
CA GLY A 110 1.22 11.49 -17.20
C GLY A 110 -0.15 11.93 -16.67
N LYS A 111 -1.10 11.01 -16.52
CA LYS A 111 -2.39 11.26 -15.87
C LYS A 111 -2.33 11.13 -14.34
N VAL A 112 -1.29 10.49 -13.80
CA VAL A 112 -1.13 10.30 -12.35
C VAL A 112 -1.01 11.65 -11.68
N ASN A 113 -1.93 11.92 -10.76
CA ASN A 113 -2.04 13.17 -10.00
C ASN A 113 -1.92 12.96 -8.47
N TYR A 114 -1.79 11.71 -8.05
CA TYR A 114 -1.39 11.31 -6.71
C TYR A 114 0.14 11.29 -6.55
N THR A 115 0.60 10.99 -5.33
CA THR A 115 2.02 11.09 -4.98
C THR A 115 2.80 9.86 -5.43
N MET A 116 3.91 10.05 -6.15
CA MET A 116 4.84 8.99 -6.56
C MET A 116 6.10 9.03 -5.69
N ILE A 117 6.19 8.14 -4.69
CA ILE A 117 7.32 8.05 -3.77
C ILE A 117 8.45 7.25 -4.41
N GLY A 118 9.65 7.83 -4.41
CA GLY A 118 10.88 7.11 -4.73
C GLY A 118 11.54 6.54 -3.48
N ASP A 119 11.83 5.25 -3.48
CA ASP A 119 12.43 4.50 -2.36
C ASP A 119 13.78 3.85 -2.72
N PRO A 120 14.79 4.62 -3.18
CA PRO A 120 16.06 4.06 -3.67
C PRO A 120 16.93 3.39 -2.60
N ASN A 121 16.65 3.63 -1.32
CA ASN A 121 17.35 2.98 -0.20
C ASN A 121 16.62 1.72 0.31
N LEU A 122 15.47 1.37 -0.30
CA LEU A 122 14.60 0.24 0.04
C LEU A 122 14.00 0.33 1.45
N GLN A 123 14.01 1.49 2.10
CA GLN A 123 13.50 1.61 3.48
C GLN A 123 12.01 1.33 3.52
N LEU A 124 11.23 2.01 2.67
CA LEU A 124 9.77 1.87 2.68
C LEU A 124 9.35 0.48 2.19
N THR A 125 10.00 -0.02 1.14
CA THR A 125 9.81 -1.37 0.58
C THR A 125 10.05 -2.45 1.62
N ARG A 126 11.10 -2.33 2.43
CA ARG A 126 11.40 -3.26 3.54
C ARG A 126 10.46 -3.10 4.72
N ASN A 127 10.04 -1.87 5.04
CA ASN A 127 9.07 -1.62 6.10
C ASN A 127 7.73 -2.35 5.84
N PHE A 128 7.36 -2.49 4.57
CA PHE A 128 6.18 -3.22 4.12
C PHE A 128 6.45 -4.68 3.74
N ASP A 129 7.67 -5.19 3.96
CA ASP A 129 8.06 -6.58 3.71
C ASP A 129 7.77 -7.06 2.26
N VAL A 130 8.04 -6.20 1.27
CA VAL A 130 7.80 -6.47 -0.16
C VAL A 130 9.04 -6.31 -1.03
N GLU A 131 10.23 -6.38 -0.44
CA GLU A 131 11.47 -6.40 -1.23
C GLU A 131 11.65 -7.76 -1.91
N ARG A 132 11.92 -7.74 -3.22
CA ARG A 132 12.46 -8.89 -3.94
C ARG A 132 13.94 -9.01 -3.62
N GLU A 133 14.27 -9.87 -2.66
CA GLU A 133 15.65 -10.09 -2.23
C GLU A 133 16.59 -10.34 -3.42
N GLY A 134 17.67 -9.56 -3.48
CA GLY A 134 18.67 -9.65 -4.54
C GLY A 134 18.30 -8.97 -5.86
N ALA A 135 17.04 -8.57 -6.07
CA ALA A 135 16.62 -7.81 -7.24
C ALA A 135 16.61 -6.28 -7.02
N GLY A 136 16.49 -5.83 -5.76
CA GLY A 136 16.45 -4.39 -5.44
C GLY A 136 15.17 -3.69 -5.94
N GLN A 137 14.08 -4.44 -6.03
CA GLN A 137 12.78 -4.00 -6.51
C GLN A 137 11.69 -4.41 -5.52
N ALA A 138 10.59 -3.67 -5.50
CA ALA A 138 9.41 -4.05 -4.77
C ALA A 138 8.59 -5.11 -5.53
N ASP A 139 7.89 -5.98 -4.81
CA ASP A 139 6.79 -6.76 -5.36
C ASP A 139 5.58 -5.88 -5.71
N ARG A 140 4.66 -6.44 -6.52
CA ARG A 140 3.37 -5.80 -6.80
C ARG A 140 2.46 -5.98 -5.58
N ALA A 141 2.51 -5.00 -4.69
CA ALA A 141 1.76 -5.03 -3.45
C ALA A 141 0.93 -3.76 -3.22
N THR A 142 -0.27 -3.92 -2.67
CA THR A 142 -1.13 -2.80 -2.30
C THR A 142 -1.53 -2.96 -0.84
N PHE A 143 -1.36 -1.90 -0.05
CA PHE A 143 -1.75 -1.85 1.36
C PHE A 143 -2.75 -0.72 1.57
N LEU A 144 -3.81 -0.99 2.34
CA LEU A 144 -4.66 0.05 2.90
C LEU A 144 -4.33 0.24 4.38
N VAL A 145 -4.04 1.49 4.74
CA VAL A 145 -3.74 1.93 6.10
C VAL A 145 -4.86 2.84 6.57
N ASP A 146 -5.35 2.61 7.78
CA ASP A 146 -6.40 3.43 8.40
C ASP A 146 -5.84 4.70 9.08
N PRO A 147 -6.71 5.61 9.58
CA PRO A 147 -6.30 6.84 10.26
C PRO A 147 -5.42 6.64 11.50
N ASP A 148 -5.48 5.46 12.13
CA ASP A 148 -4.68 5.09 13.29
C ASP A 148 -3.30 4.51 12.90
N GLY A 149 -3.02 4.45 11.60
CA GLY A 149 -1.78 3.94 11.01
C GLY A 149 -1.76 2.42 10.91
N VAL A 150 -2.89 1.73 11.04
CA VAL A 150 -2.99 0.27 11.05
C VAL A 150 -3.32 -0.26 9.66
N ILE A 151 -2.61 -1.31 9.23
CA ILE A 151 -2.85 -1.99 7.95
C ILE A 151 -4.14 -2.82 8.05
N GLN A 152 -5.16 -2.47 7.26
CA GLN A 152 -6.49 -3.09 7.26
C GLN A 152 -6.64 -4.23 6.25
N PHE A 153 -5.95 -4.14 5.12
CA PHE A 153 -5.74 -5.26 4.20
C PHE A 153 -4.51 -5.01 3.35
N TYR A 154 -4.02 -6.09 2.73
CA TYR A 154 -3.07 -5.98 1.65
C TYR A 154 -3.28 -7.06 0.58
N GLU A 155 -2.81 -6.78 -0.63
CA GLU A 155 -2.84 -7.67 -1.79
C GLU A 155 -1.43 -7.77 -2.36
N LEU A 156 -0.95 -8.99 -2.64
CA LEU A 156 0.29 -9.26 -3.37
C LEU A 156 -0.04 -10.05 -4.63
N THR A 157 0.56 -9.66 -5.76
CA THR A 157 0.41 -10.34 -7.04
C THR A 157 1.78 -10.66 -7.64
N ALA A 158 1.86 -11.78 -8.36
CA ALA A 158 3.08 -12.13 -9.10
C ALA A 158 3.33 -11.14 -10.25
N GLU A 159 4.57 -11.05 -10.72
CA GLU A 159 5.02 -10.06 -11.71
C GLU A 159 4.09 -9.88 -12.93
N GLY A 160 3.55 -10.99 -13.45
CA GLY A 160 2.71 -10.99 -14.65
C GLY A 160 1.21 -10.83 -14.41
N ILE A 161 0.77 -10.58 -13.17
CA ILE A 161 -0.63 -10.47 -12.79
C ILE A 161 -0.91 -9.03 -12.37
N GLY A 162 -1.60 -8.26 -13.22
CA GLY A 162 -2.01 -6.90 -12.89
C GLY A 162 -3.16 -6.89 -11.87
N ARG A 163 -3.14 -5.90 -10.97
CA ARG A 163 -4.20 -5.61 -10.00
C ARG A 163 -5.39 -4.89 -10.62
N ASN A 164 -6.47 -4.77 -9.86
CA ASN A 164 -7.73 -4.16 -10.27
C ASN A 164 -8.15 -3.06 -9.29
N ALA A 165 -8.16 -1.80 -9.74
CA ALA A 165 -8.48 -0.64 -8.91
C ALA A 165 -9.96 -0.59 -8.48
N THR A 166 -10.89 -1.12 -9.27
CA THR A 166 -12.30 -1.22 -8.88
C THR A 166 -12.48 -2.11 -7.64
N GLU A 167 -11.81 -3.26 -7.58
CA GLU A 167 -11.85 -4.12 -6.39
C GLU A 167 -11.13 -3.48 -5.20
N LEU A 168 -10.04 -2.74 -5.45
CA LEU A 168 -9.38 -1.93 -4.42
C LEU A 168 -10.35 -0.92 -3.80
N VAL A 169 -11.03 -0.11 -4.61
CA VAL A 169 -12.03 0.87 -4.14
C VAL A 169 -13.15 0.18 -3.35
N ARG A 170 -13.66 -0.96 -3.82
CA ARG A 170 -14.69 -1.73 -3.09
C ARG A 170 -14.20 -2.14 -1.68
N LYS A 171 -12.96 -2.64 -1.57
CA LYS A 171 -12.37 -3.00 -0.27
C LYS A 171 -12.15 -1.78 0.63
N VAL A 172 -11.77 -0.63 0.07
CA VAL A 172 -11.63 0.63 0.83
C VAL A 172 -12.98 1.04 1.43
N LYS A 173 -14.06 1.00 0.65
CA LYS A 173 -15.42 1.29 1.15
C LYS A 173 -15.81 0.35 2.29
N ALA A 174 -15.51 -0.95 2.16
CA ALA A 174 -15.80 -1.93 3.22
C ALA A 174 -14.99 -1.65 4.50
N ALA A 175 -13.71 -1.30 4.36
CA ALA A 175 -12.85 -0.96 5.49
C ALA A 175 -13.36 0.30 6.23
N GLN A 176 -13.71 1.35 5.48
CA GLN A 176 -14.30 2.57 6.05
C GLN A 176 -15.65 2.31 6.73
N TYR A 177 -16.49 1.45 6.16
CA TYR A 177 -17.75 1.06 6.78
C TYR A 177 -17.53 0.42 8.15
N VAL A 178 -16.70 -0.63 8.23
CA VAL A 178 -16.43 -1.34 9.49
C VAL A 178 -15.75 -0.43 10.51
N TYR A 179 -14.87 0.48 10.06
CA TYR A 179 -14.22 1.46 10.93
C TYR A 179 -15.23 2.41 11.59
N THR A 180 -16.29 2.80 10.87
CA THR A 180 -17.31 3.75 11.34
C THR A 180 -18.53 3.09 11.99
N HIS A 181 -18.68 1.76 11.86
CA HIS A 181 -19.78 0.97 12.43
C HIS A 181 -19.25 -0.15 13.34
N PRO A 182 -18.70 0.17 14.52
CA PRO A 182 -18.19 -0.85 15.44
C PRO A 182 -19.28 -1.87 15.80
N GLY A 183 -18.97 -3.16 15.61
CA GLY A 183 -19.91 -4.26 15.87
C GLY A 183 -20.67 -4.74 14.63
N GLU A 184 -20.44 -4.14 13.46
CA GLU A 184 -20.90 -4.66 12.17
C GLU A 184 -19.72 -5.20 11.34
N VAL A 185 -20.02 -6.14 10.44
CA VAL A 185 -19.07 -6.70 9.48
C VAL A 185 -19.65 -6.76 8.08
N CYS A 186 -18.81 -6.55 7.08
CA CYS A 186 -19.16 -6.66 5.68
C CYS A 186 -19.05 -8.13 5.21
N PRO A 187 -20.13 -8.78 4.72
CA PRO A 187 -20.06 -10.13 4.18
C PRO A 187 -19.31 -10.22 2.85
N ALA A 188 -19.13 -11.44 2.34
CA ALA A 188 -18.53 -11.65 1.02
C ALA A 188 -19.32 -10.92 -0.08
N LYS A 189 -18.59 -10.29 -1.02
CA LYS A 189 -19.16 -9.47 -2.11
C LYS A 189 -19.96 -8.26 -1.63
N TRP A 190 -19.76 -7.79 -0.40
CA TRP A 190 -20.41 -6.58 0.08
C TRP A 190 -20.01 -5.37 -0.78
N GLU A 191 -21.00 -4.54 -1.08
CA GLU A 191 -20.88 -3.24 -1.74
C GLU A 191 -21.64 -2.21 -0.91
N GLU A 192 -21.34 -0.93 -1.09
CA GLU A 192 -21.97 0.16 -0.35
C GLU A 192 -23.49 0.13 -0.51
N GLY A 193 -24.21 0.14 0.62
CA GLY A 193 -25.67 0.03 0.68
C GLY A 193 -26.22 -1.41 0.73
N ALA A 194 -25.38 -2.44 0.62
CA ALA A 194 -25.79 -3.82 0.83
C ALA A 194 -25.89 -4.19 2.33
N ASP A 195 -26.66 -5.24 2.62
CA ASP A 195 -26.83 -5.74 3.99
C ASP A 195 -25.51 -6.16 4.64
N THR A 196 -25.37 -5.81 5.92
CA THR A 196 -24.25 -6.19 6.79
C THR A 196 -24.66 -7.28 7.78
N LEU A 197 -23.68 -7.76 8.54
CA LEU A 197 -23.92 -8.69 9.64
C LEU A 197 -23.51 -8.03 10.96
N ALA A 198 -24.28 -8.29 12.02
CA ALA A 198 -23.91 -7.93 13.39
C ALA A 198 -23.49 -9.20 14.15
N PRO A 199 -22.17 -9.45 14.35
CA PRO A 199 -21.70 -10.63 15.08
C PRO A 199 -22.31 -10.69 16.48
N SER A 200 -23.00 -11.79 16.76
CA SER A 200 -23.65 -12.06 18.05
C SER A 200 -23.75 -13.55 18.28
N ILE A 201 -23.90 -13.97 19.55
CA ILE A 201 -24.03 -15.39 19.90
C ILE A 201 -25.23 -16.03 19.19
N ASP A 202 -26.31 -15.26 18.98
CA ASP A 202 -27.51 -15.73 18.31
C ASP A 202 -27.32 -15.93 16.81
N LEU A 203 -26.33 -15.28 16.19
CA LEU A 203 -26.04 -15.41 14.76
C LEU A 203 -25.09 -16.59 14.47
N VAL A 204 -24.41 -17.13 15.47
CA VAL A 204 -23.47 -18.25 15.32
C VAL A 204 -24.20 -19.49 14.77
N GLY A 205 -23.74 -19.99 13.62
CA GLY A 205 -24.27 -21.22 12.99
C GLY A 205 -25.54 -21.06 12.15
N LYS A 206 -25.95 -19.82 11.83
CA LYS A 206 -27.19 -19.53 11.08
C LYS A 206 -27.00 -19.04 9.65
N ILE A 207 -25.76 -18.78 9.22
CA ILE A 207 -25.38 -18.25 7.90
C ILE A 207 -24.86 -19.38 7.02
#